data_AF-A0A3B8LFA4-F1
#
_entry.id   AF-A0A3B8LFA4-F1
#
_cell.length_a   1.000
_cell.length_b   1.000
_cell.length_c   1.000
_cell.angle_alpha   90.00
_cell.angle_beta   90.00
_cell.angle_gamma   90.00
#
_symmetry.space_group_name_H-M   'P 1'
#
loop_
_entity.id
_entity.type
_entity.pdbx_description
1 polymer ?
#
loop_
_entity_poly.entity_id
_entity_poly.type
_entity_poly.pdbx_seq_one_letter_code
_entity_poly.pdbx_strand_id
1 'polypeptide(L)' 'MFSQLEHVVSALERGERPLSESLTLFEEGIRLCRLGTQKLDEAERTVELLMKEPETGEVQVVPYEGGQAAEEAGD' A
#
# COMPACT_ATOMS: atom_id res chain seq x y z
N MET A 1 1.18 8.51 6.32
CA MET A 1 1.49 7.08 6.58
C MET A 1 2.58 6.61 5.63
N PHE A 2 2.38 6.67 4.31
CA PHE A 2 3.44 6.36 3.32
C PHE A 2 4.74 7.12 3.57
N SER A 3 4.68 8.43 3.79
CA SER A 3 5.88 9.23 4.13
C SER A 3 6.56 8.83 5.44
N GLN A 4 5.84 8.21 6.39
CA GLN A 4 6.45 7.69 7.62
C GLN A 4 7.16 6.36 7.34
N LEU A 5 6.57 5.51 6.50
CA LEU A 5 7.20 4.25 6.09
C LEU A 5 8.46 4.52 5.26
N GLU A 6 8.43 5.48 4.32
CA GLU A 6 9.60 5.94 3.56
C GLU A 6 10.73 6.42 4.48
N HIS A 7 10.37 7.17 5.52
CA HIS A 7 11.34 7.61 6.52
C HIS A 7 11.96 6.44 7.29
N VAL A 8 11.14 5.46 7.70
CA VAL A 8 11.62 4.24 8.38
C VAL A 8 12.55 3.45 7.47
N VAL A 9 12.19 3.23 6.21
CA VAL A 9 13.01 2.52 5.23
C VAL A 9 14.35 3.24 5.02
N SER A 10 14.32 4.55 4.77
CA SER A 10 15.54 5.33 4.58
C SER A 10 16.46 5.30 5.82
N ALA A 11 15.87 5.31 7.03
CA ALA A 11 16.64 5.22 8.26
C ALA A 11 17.29 3.83 8.47
N LEU A 12 16.60 2.76 8.07
CA LEU A 12 17.12 1.39 8.14
C LEU A 12 18.23 1.16 7.09
N GLU A 13 18.06 1.68 5.87
CA GLU A 13 19.02 1.53 4.77
C GLU A 13 20.36 2.23 5.05
N ARG A 14 20.35 3.34 5.80
CA ARG A 14 21.58 4.04 6.19
C ARG A 14 22.48 3.20 7.09
N GLY A 15 21.93 2.30 7.91
CA GLY A 15 22.71 1.36 8.73
C GLY A 15 23.57 2.00 9.84
N GLU A 16 23.42 3.30 10.11
CA GLU A 16 24.24 4.04 11.09
C GLU A 16 23.75 3.87 12.55
N ARG A 17 22.61 3.22 12.74
CA ARG A 17 21.91 3.15 14.05
C ARG A 17 22.28 1.89 14.83
N PRO A 18 22.27 1.96 16.18
CA PRO A 18 22.41 0.78 17.03
C PRO A 18 21.32 -0.26 16.72
N LEU A 19 21.67 -1.55 16.83
CA LEU A 19 20.76 -2.66 16.55
C LEU A 19 19.41 -2.55 17.26
N SER A 20 19.39 -2.12 18.53
CA SER A 20 18.16 -1.92 19.29
C SER A 20 17.23 -0.89 18.64
N GLU A 21 17.79 0.20 18.12
CA GLU A 21 17.03 1.24 17.44
C GLU A 21 16.54 0.75 16.06
N SER A 22 17.37 0.01 15.33
CA SER A 22 16.98 -0.64 14.08
C SER A 22 15.82 -1.62 14.27
N LEU A 23 15.80 -2.37 15.38
CA LEU A 23 14.68 -3.27 15.71
C LEU A 23 13.39 -2.50 15.97
N THR A 24 13.45 -1.40 16.73
CA THR A 24 12.28 -0.54 16.96
C THR A 24 11.74 0.06 15.66
N LEU A 25 12.61 0.52 14.76
CA LEU A 25 12.21 1.03 13.44
C LEU A 25 11.59 -0.06 12.58
N PHE A 26 12.14 -1.26 12.61
CA PHE A 26 11.59 -2.40 11.87
C PHE A 26 10.18 -2.76 12.35
N GLU A 27 9.97 -2.83 13.66
CA GLU A 27 8.64 -3.06 14.25
C GLU A 27 7.63 -1.98 13.83
N GLU A 28 8.04 -0.72 13.84
CA GLU A 28 7.21 0.39 13.39
C GLU A 28 6.91 0.30 11.89
N GLY A 29 7.89 -0.09 11.07
CA GLY A 29 7.71 -0.34 9.64
C GLY A 29 6.67 -1.42 9.37
N ILE A 30 6.73 -2.54 10.09
CA ILE A 30 5.74 -3.63 9.99
C ILE A 30 4.34 -3.14 10.38
N ARG A 31 4.23 -2.33 11.44
CA ARG A 31 2.96 -1.76 11.87
C ARG A 31 2.37 -0.83 10.81
N LEU A 32 3.19 0.03 10.21
CA LEU A 32 2.78 0.95 9.14
C LEU A 32 2.35 0.18 7.89
N CYS A 33 3.07 -0.87 7.49
CA CYS A 33 2.69 -1.72 6.35
C CYS A 33 1.30 -2.37 6.56
N ARG A 34 1.07 -2.96 7.74
CA ARG A 34 -0.23 -3.58 8.07
C ARG A 34 -1.38 -2.58 7.99
N LEU A 35 -1.17 -1.38 8.52
CA LEU A 35 -2.17 -0.31 8.45
C LEU A 35 -2.40 0.15 7.00
N GLY A 36 -1.34 0.20 6.19
CA GLY A 36 -1.41 0.50 4.76
C GLY A 36 -2.30 -0.48 4.01
N THR A 37 -2.05 -1.77 4.18
CA THR A 37 -2.88 -2.83 3.59
C THR A 37 -4.34 -2.70 4.01
N GLN A 38 -4.63 -2.53 5.30
CA GLN A 38 -6.01 -2.36 5.78
C GLN A 38 -6.73 -1.18 5.12
N LYS A 39 -6.04 -0.05 4.94
CA LYS A 39 -6.62 1.12 4.26
C LYS A 39 -6.86 0.89 2.78
N LEU A 40 -5.99 0.14 2.11
CA LEU A 40 -6.18 -0.23 0.71
C LEU A 40 -7.41 -1.13 0.57
N ASP A 41 -7.56 -2.13 1.44
CA ASP A 41 -8.72 -3.03 1.45
C ASP A 41 -10.04 -2.24 1.69
N GLU A 42 -10.02 -1.27 2.60
CA GLU A 42 -11.17 -0.38 2.86
C GLU A 42 -11.51 0.50 1.65
N ALA A 43 -10.49 1.04 0.98
CA ALA A 43 -10.67 1.84 -0.22
C ALA A 43 -11.24 1.00 -1.36
N GLU A 44 -10.74 -0.22 -1.57
CA GLU A 44 -11.23 -1.17 -2.58
C GLU A 44 -12.72 -1.45 -2.38
N ARG A 45 -13.14 -1.84 -1.18
CA ARG A 45 -14.56 -2.06 -0.86
C ARG A 45 -15.43 -0.83 -1.09
N THR A 46 -14.90 0.35 -0.78
CA THR A 46 -15.62 1.61 -1.00
C THR A 46 -15.84 1.85 -2.49
N VAL A 47 -14.81 1.62 -3.32
CA VAL A 47 -14.92 1.71 -4.77
C VAL A 47 -15.90 0.68 -5.31
N GLU A 48 -15.84 -0.57 -4.86
CA GLU A 48 -16.79 -1.62 -5.26
C GLU A 48 -18.25 -1.22 -4.99
N LEU A 49 -18.53 -0.60 -3.84
CA LEU A 49 -19.88 -0.13 -3.51
C LEU A 49 -20.31 1.03 -4.39
N LEU A 50 -19.41 1.96 -4.71
CA LEU A 50 -19.70 3.12 -5.57
C LEU A 50 -19.92 2.73 -7.04
N MET A 51 -19.26 1.66 -7.51
CA MET A 51 -19.43 1.13 -8.86
C MET A 51 -20.75 0.35 -9.05
N LYS A 52 -21.52 0.09 -7.98
CA LYS A 52 -22.86 -0.50 -8.10
C LYS A 52 -23.85 0.55 -8.61
N GLU A 53 -24.18 0.50 -9.90
CA GLU A 53 -25.20 1.34 -10.49
C GLU A 53 -26.61 1.02 -9.93
N PRO A 54 -27.42 2.03 -9.57
CA PRO A 54 -28.72 1.82 -8.93
C PRO A 54 -29.82 1.25 -9.85
N GLU A 55 -29.60 1.13 -11.17
CA GLU A 55 -30.67 0.75 -12.12
C GLU A 55 -30.74 -0.74 -12.46
N THR A 56 -29.67 -1.52 -12.27
CA THR A 56 -29.66 -2.97 -12.60
C THR A 56 -29.27 -3.86 -11.43
N GLY A 57 -28.63 -3.32 -10.39
CA GLY A 57 -28.15 -4.10 -9.24
C GLY A 57 -27.02 -5.09 -9.57
N GLU A 58 -26.50 -5.05 -10.80
CA GLU A 58 -25.41 -5.93 -11.24
C GLU A 58 -24.06 -5.35 -10.77
N VAL A 59 -23.31 -6.15 -10.01
CA VAL A 59 -21.97 -5.80 -9.54
C VAL A 59 -20.97 -6.25 -10.60
N GLN A 60 -20.42 -5.33 -11.37
CA GLN A 60 -19.22 -5.63 -12.18
C GLN A 60 -17.99 -5.47 -11.29
N VAL A 61 -17.49 -6.59 -10.77
CA VAL A 61 -16.18 -6.63 -10.09
C VAL A 61 -15.12 -6.76 -11.16
N VAL A 62 -14.46 -5.64 -11.50
CA VAL A 62 -13.21 -5.65 -12.26
C VAL A 62 -12.05 -5.64 -11.28
N PRO A 63 -11.09 -6.58 -11.36
CA PRO A 63 -9.89 -6.55 -10.54
C PRO A 63 -9.18 -5.20 -10.67
N TYR A 64 -8.79 -4.61 -9.55
CA TYR A 64 -7.96 -3.41 -9.56
C TYR A 64 -6.55 -3.80 -10.03
N GLU A 65 -6.26 -3.58 -11.31
CA GLU A 65 -4.91 -3.70 -11.87
C GLU A 65 -4.08 -2.49 -11.43
N GLY A 66 -3.66 -2.50 -10.17
CA GLY A 66 -2.80 -1.48 -9.60
C GLY A 66 -1.51 -1.34 -10.40
N GLY A 67 -1.44 -0.30 -11.24
CA GLY A 67 -0.23 0.20 -11.89
C GLY A 67 0.54 -0.85 -12.68
N GLN A 68 0.18 -1.05 -13.95
CA GLN A 68 1.13 -1.55 -14.93
C GLN A 68 2.36 -0.63 -14.89
N ALA A 69 3.43 -1.10 -14.25
CA ALA A 69 4.77 -0.61 -14.52
C ALA A 69 4.93 -0.65 -16.04
N ALA A 70 5.25 0.51 -16.62
CA ALA A 70 5.46 0.68 -18.03
C ALA A 70 6.29 -0.47 -18.61
N GLU A 71 5.65 -1.32 -19.40
CA GLU A 71 6.33 -2.03 -20.47
C GLU A 71 6.81 -0.97 -21.47
N GLU A 72 8.02 -0.45 -21.26
CA GLU A 72 8.84 0.03 -22.36
C GLU A 72 9.87 -1.06 -22.67
N ALA A 73 9.41 -2.07 -23.39
CA ALA A 73 10.27 -2.83 -24.29
C ALA A 73 10.18 -2.18 -25.68
N GLY A 74 11.29 -1.64 -26.15
CA GLY A 74 11.51 -1.12 -27.51
C GLY A 74 12.67 -0.10 -27.46
N ASP A 75 13.81 -0.28 -28.12
CA ASP A 75 14.27 -1.13 -29.22
C ASP A 75 15.74 -1.51 -28.96
#